data_AF-A0A5D0WF00-F1
#
_entry.id   AF-A0A5D0WF00-F1
#
_cell.length_a   1.000
_cell.length_b   1.000
_cell.length_c   1.000
_cell.angle_alpha   90.00
_cell.angle_beta   90.00
_cell.angle_gamma   90.00
#
_symmetry.space_group_name_H-M   'P 1'
#
loop_
_entity.id
_entity.type
_entity.pdbx_description
1 polymer ?
#
loop_
_entity_poly.entity_id
_entity_poly.type
_entity_poly.pdbx_seq_one_letter_code
_entity_poly.pdbx_strand_id
1 'polypeptide(L)'
;MALSVFFLAVSAAPAQAAACDLRSDMGARELHEVLAQRPVELVMTAGCSGAKSRDRSDQFIHPGAPFDLGAGDVGRPMGHGAEGARAVVALMKADRYRSLGWDYMDGPVDACGEYAVSIEFIDSADGRSIPSPFASTTDV
;
A
#
# COMPACT_ATOMS: atom_id res chain seq x y z
N MET A 1 -27.11 -14.25 -41.23
CA MET A 1 -26.06 -14.32 -40.18
C MET A 1 -26.21 -13.07 -39.33
N ALA A 2 -26.67 -13.19 -38.08
CA ALA A 2 -26.77 -12.06 -37.15
C ALA A 2 -25.54 -12.05 -36.25
N LEU A 3 -24.77 -10.95 -36.25
CA LEU A 3 -23.68 -10.72 -35.31
C LEU A 3 -24.27 -10.23 -33.99
N SER A 4 -24.16 -11.04 -32.94
CA SER A 4 -24.40 -10.59 -31.56
C SER A 4 -23.12 -9.95 -31.01
N VAL A 5 -23.21 -8.66 -30.68
CA VAL A 5 -22.16 -7.93 -29.95
C VAL A 5 -22.53 -7.92 -28.48
N PHE A 6 -21.74 -8.60 -27.65
CA PHE A 6 -21.88 -8.56 -26.19
C PHE A 6 -21.06 -7.39 -25.65
N PHE A 7 -21.72 -6.37 -25.10
CA PHE A 7 -21.08 -5.34 -24.28
C PHE A 7 -20.95 -5.86 -22.85
N LEU A 8 -19.73 -6.15 -22.42
CA LEU A 8 -19.40 -6.39 -21.01
C LEU A 8 -19.32 -5.02 -20.31
N ALA A 9 -20.39 -4.64 -19.61
CA ALA A 9 -20.33 -3.55 -18.65
C ALA A 9 -19.51 -4.00 -17.43
N VAL A 10 -18.23 -3.63 -17.37
CA VAL A 10 -17.44 -3.68 -16.14
C VAL A 10 -17.94 -2.54 -15.26
N SER A 11 -18.86 -2.85 -14.35
CA SER A 11 -19.17 -1.97 -13.23
C SER A 11 -17.97 -2.01 -12.29
N ALA A 12 -17.13 -0.97 -12.31
CA ALA A 12 -16.17 -0.75 -11.24
C ALA A 12 -16.98 -0.48 -9.96
N ALA A 13 -17.05 -1.48 -9.07
CA ALA A 13 -17.60 -1.24 -7.75
C ALA A 13 -16.77 -0.13 -7.09
N PRO A 14 -17.41 0.88 -6.45
CA PRO A 14 -16.65 1.84 -5.66
C PRO A 14 -15.86 1.03 -4.63
N ALA A 15 -14.54 1.23 -4.58
CA ALA A 15 -13.71 0.66 -3.54
C ALA A 15 -14.25 1.22 -2.22
N GLN A 16 -14.97 0.39 -1.47
CA GLN A 16 -15.45 0.75 -0.13
C GLN A 16 -14.19 1.02 0.69
N ALA A 17 -14.04 2.25 1.20
CA ALA A 17 -12.96 2.56 2.14
C ALA A 17 -12.99 1.51 3.26
N ALA A 18 -11.83 0.96 3.60
CA ALA A 18 -11.76 -0.08 4.60
C ALA A 18 -12.29 0.47 5.93
N ALA A 19 -13.23 -0.23 6.57
CA ALA A 19 -13.63 0.13 7.93
C ALA A 19 -12.40 0.08 8.85
N CYS A 20 -12.21 1.14 9.64
CA CYS A 20 -11.12 1.22 10.60
C CYS A 20 -11.20 0.05 11.59
N ASP A 21 -10.13 -0.74 11.65
CA ASP A 21 -9.96 -1.89 12.54
C ASP A 21 -8.97 -1.59 13.69
N LEU A 22 -8.54 -0.34 13.82
CA LEU A 22 -7.68 0.12 14.90
C LEU A 22 -8.51 0.54 16.11
N ARG A 23 -8.01 0.21 17.30
CA ARG A 23 -8.65 0.59 18.56
C ARG A 23 -8.37 2.06 18.84
N SER A 24 -9.41 2.80 19.24
CA SER A 24 -9.30 4.22 19.58
C SER A 24 -8.55 4.50 20.89
N ASP A 25 -8.29 3.47 21.71
CA ASP A 25 -7.59 3.59 22.99
C ASP A 25 -6.08 3.25 22.92
N MET A 26 -5.53 3.04 21.71
CA MET A 26 -4.09 2.84 21.52
C MET A 26 -3.30 4.08 21.98
N GLY A 27 -2.20 3.84 22.69
CA GLY A 27 -1.25 4.92 22.99
C GLY A 27 -0.49 5.36 21.73
N ALA A 28 -0.04 6.61 21.66
CA ALA A 28 0.63 7.17 20.48
C ALA A 28 1.81 6.32 19.96
N ARG A 29 2.60 5.71 20.87
CA ARG A 29 3.69 4.80 20.50
C ARG A 29 3.17 3.51 19.84
N GLU A 30 2.15 2.89 20.42
CA GLU A 30 1.54 1.66 19.87
C GLU A 30 0.90 1.94 18.51
N LEU A 31 0.16 3.05 18.40
CA LEU A 31 -0.45 3.49 17.16
C LEU A 31 0.60 3.72 16.06
N HIS A 32 1.73 4.35 16.41
CA HIS A 32 2.84 4.55 15.50
C HIS A 32 3.45 3.22 15.02
N GLU A 33 3.72 2.29 15.93
CA GLU A 33 4.26 0.96 15.60
C GLU A 33 3.32 0.21 14.64
N VAL A 34 2.02 0.21 14.92
CA VAL A 34 1.01 -0.44 14.05
C VAL A 34 0.93 0.23 12.69
N LEU A 35 0.85 1.56 12.63
CA LEU A 35 0.76 2.31 11.38
C LEU A 35 2.04 2.23 10.54
N ALA A 36 3.21 2.06 11.15
CA ALA A 36 4.46 1.84 10.42
C ALA A 36 4.53 0.43 9.83
N GLN A 37 4.00 -0.57 10.53
CA GLN A 37 4.05 -1.98 10.12
C GLN A 37 3.01 -2.31 9.05
N ARG A 38 1.83 -1.72 9.13
CA ARG A 38 0.69 -2.08 8.28
C ARG A 38 0.92 -1.90 6.78
N PRO A 39 1.53 -0.80 6.29
CA PRO A 39 1.92 -0.66 4.89
C PRO A 39 2.82 -1.79 4.39
N VAL A 40 3.77 -2.24 5.22
CA VAL A 40 4.69 -3.34 4.89
C VAL A 40 3.90 -4.62 4.69
N GLU A 41 3.00 -4.96 5.62
CA GLU A 41 2.16 -6.16 5.52
C GLU A 41 1.28 -6.15 4.28
N LEU A 42 0.69 -5.00 3.94
CA LEU A 42 -0.20 -4.86 2.80
C LEU A 42 0.55 -5.04 1.47
N VAL A 43 1.71 -4.41 1.33
CA VAL A 43 2.56 -4.59 0.14
C VAL A 43 3.02 -6.05 0.02
N MET A 44 3.53 -6.65 1.10
CA MET A 44 3.97 -8.05 1.06
C MET A 44 2.80 -9.01 0.78
N THR A 45 1.61 -8.74 1.30
CA THR A 45 0.39 -9.51 1.02
C THR A 45 -0.05 -9.37 -0.43
N ALA A 46 0.20 -8.22 -1.07
CA ALA A 46 -0.13 -8.02 -2.48
C ALA A 46 0.57 -9.04 -3.39
N GLY A 47 1.79 -9.48 -3.04
CA GLY A 47 2.53 -10.52 -3.77
C GLY A 47 1.94 -11.93 -3.66
N CYS A 48 1.02 -12.18 -2.74
CA CYS A 48 0.38 -13.49 -2.57
C CYS A 48 -0.71 -13.73 -3.62
N SER A 49 -0.79 -14.95 -4.17
CA SER A 49 -1.69 -15.30 -5.27
C SER A 49 -3.15 -15.58 -4.88
N GLY A 50 -3.52 -15.49 -3.60
CA GLY A 50 -4.85 -15.81 -3.09
C GLY A 50 -5.88 -14.67 -3.26
N ALA A 51 -7.14 -15.02 -3.53
CA ALA A 51 -8.23 -14.04 -3.65
C ALA A 51 -8.35 -13.13 -2.41
N LYS A 52 -8.29 -13.71 -1.20
CA LYS A 52 -8.30 -12.96 0.06
C LYS A 52 -7.14 -11.96 0.19
N SER A 53 -5.97 -12.30 -0.35
CA SER A 53 -4.80 -11.41 -0.34
C SER A 53 -4.96 -10.25 -1.30
N ARG A 54 -5.59 -10.49 -2.46
CA ARG A 54 -5.95 -9.45 -3.42
C ARG A 54 -6.99 -8.51 -2.84
N ASP A 55 -8.10 -9.05 -2.33
CA ASP A 55 -9.18 -8.27 -1.73
C ASP A 55 -8.66 -7.37 -0.60
N ARG A 56 -7.81 -7.92 0.28
CA ARG A 56 -7.20 -7.14 1.38
C ARG A 56 -6.29 -6.01 0.85
N SER A 57 -5.47 -6.28 -0.16
CA SER A 57 -4.57 -5.24 -0.69
C SER A 57 -5.36 -4.15 -1.43
N ASP A 58 -6.36 -4.54 -2.23
CA ASP A 58 -7.24 -3.62 -2.96
C ASP A 58 -8.10 -2.76 -2.02
N GLN A 59 -8.44 -3.28 -0.83
CA GLN A 59 -9.23 -2.57 0.17
C GLN A 59 -8.44 -1.47 0.90
N PHE A 60 -7.16 -1.71 1.23
CA PHE A 60 -6.39 -0.83 2.11
C PHE A 60 -5.34 0.03 1.39
N ILE A 61 -4.97 -0.31 0.15
CA ILE A 61 -4.04 0.52 -0.64
C ILE A 61 -4.87 1.50 -1.46
N HIS A 62 -4.71 2.80 -1.20
CA HIS A 62 -5.40 3.83 -1.98
C HIS A 62 -5.14 3.65 -3.49
N PRO A 63 -6.16 3.67 -4.36
CA PRO A 63 -6.00 3.39 -5.80
C PRO A 63 -4.99 4.30 -6.51
N GLY A 64 -4.81 5.53 -6.00
CA GLY A 64 -3.85 6.50 -6.53
C GLY A 64 -2.48 6.51 -5.83
N ALA A 65 -2.20 5.61 -4.88
CA ALA A 65 -0.89 5.55 -4.22
C ALA A 65 0.19 5.11 -5.23
N PRO A 66 1.22 5.93 -5.52
CA PRO A 66 2.25 5.56 -6.47
C PRO A 66 3.26 4.59 -5.86
N PHE A 67 3.78 3.69 -6.70
CA PHE A 67 4.82 2.73 -6.35
C PHE A 67 5.99 2.87 -7.33
N ASP A 68 7.21 3.01 -6.81
CA ASP A 68 8.42 3.25 -7.62
C ASP A 68 9.57 2.36 -7.18
N LEU A 69 10.28 1.73 -8.12
CA LEU A 69 11.52 1.00 -7.85
C LEU A 69 12.71 1.97 -7.93
N GLY A 70 13.44 2.18 -6.84
CA GLY A 70 14.53 3.17 -6.75
C GLY A 70 14.06 4.46 -6.08
N ALA A 71 14.98 5.19 -5.41
CA ALA A 71 14.67 6.48 -4.78
C ALA A 71 15.30 7.68 -5.52
N GLY A 72 14.69 8.86 -5.39
CA GLY A 72 15.16 10.10 -6.03
C GLY A 72 15.03 10.08 -7.56
N ASP A 73 16.00 10.67 -8.26
CA ASP A 73 15.97 10.84 -9.73
C ASP A 73 16.08 9.52 -10.53
N VAL A 74 16.31 8.39 -9.85
CA VAL A 74 16.45 7.06 -10.46
C VAL A 74 15.22 6.16 -10.25
N GLY A 75 14.14 6.69 -9.67
CA GLY A 75 12.89 5.95 -9.49
C GLY A 75 12.27 5.51 -10.82
N ARG A 76 12.00 4.21 -10.95
CA ARG A 76 11.23 3.64 -12.06
C ARG A 76 9.78 3.43 -11.60
N PRO A 77 8.79 4.09 -12.22
CA PRO A 77 7.39 3.87 -11.91
C PRO A 77 6.97 2.42 -12.10
N MET A 78 6.30 1.88 -11.09
CA MET A 78 5.78 0.51 -11.05
C MET A 78 4.25 0.46 -11.12
N GLY A 79 3.59 1.61 -11.07
CA GLY A 79 2.14 1.75 -11.18
C GLY A 79 1.53 2.41 -9.95
N HIS A 80 0.21 2.27 -9.81
CA HIS A 80 -0.54 2.83 -8.69
C HIS A 80 -1.37 1.75 -7.99
N GLY A 81 -1.73 2.02 -6.73
CA GLY A 81 -2.59 1.16 -5.95
C GLY A 81 -2.04 -0.25 -5.77
N ALA A 82 -2.92 -1.20 -5.51
CA ALA A 82 -2.53 -2.60 -5.28
C ALA A 82 -1.85 -3.27 -6.49
N GLU A 83 -2.10 -2.81 -7.72
CA GLU A 83 -1.36 -3.29 -8.90
C GLU A 83 0.10 -2.84 -8.87
N GLY A 84 0.36 -1.57 -8.54
CA GLY A 84 1.72 -1.07 -8.33
C GLY A 84 2.45 -1.83 -7.22
N ALA A 85 1.76 -2.09 -6.10
CA ALA A 85 2.29 -2.91 -5.01
C ALA A 85 2.68 -4.33 -5.47
N ARG A 86 1.81 -4.99 -6.27
CA ARG A 86 2.11 -6.31 -6.85
C ARG A 86 3.32 -6.27 -7.77
N ALA A 87 3.42 -5.26 -8.63
CA ALA A 87 4.52 -5.10 -9.55
C ALA A 87 5.86 -4.92 -8.81
N VAL A 88 5.85 -4.15 -7.72
CA VAL A 88 6.98 -4.02 -6.80
C VAL A 88 7.36 -5.37 -6.20
N VAL A 89 6.42 -6.06 -5.54
CA VAL A 89 6.73 -7.33 -4.85
C VAL A 89 7.15 -8.44 -5.82
N ALA A 90 6.60 -8.48 -7.03
CA ALA A 90 6.99 -9.46 -8.05
C ALA A 90 8.46 -9.32 -8.49
N LEU A 91 9.01 -8.11 -8.44
CA LEU A 91 10.39 -7.81 -8.83
C LEU A 91 11.36 -7.82 -7.65
N MET A 92 10.85 -7.58 -6.45
CA MET A 92 11.64 -7.28 -5.27
C MET A 92 11.84 -8.52 -4.39
N LYS A 93 13.08 -8.78 -3.99
CA LYS A 93 13.43 -9.79 -2.97
C LYS A 93 13.78 -9.11 -1.64
N ALA A 94 12.95 -8.15 -1.21
CA ALA A 94 13.27 -7.37 -0.03
C ALA A 94 13.32 -8.27 1.20
N ASP A 95 14.42 -8.15 1.93
CA ASP A 95 14.64 -8.80 3.21
C ASP A 95 14.59 -7.77 4.35
N ARG A 96 14.58 -6.47 4.02
CA ARG A 96 14.48 -5.36 4.96
C ARG A 96 13.53 -4.27 4.46
N TYR A 97 13.06 -3.47 5.39
CA TYR A 97 12.31 -2.26 5.12
C TYR A 97 12.67 -1.18 6.15
N ARG A 98 12.42 0.08 5.81
CA ARG A 98 12.40 1.18 6.76
C ARG A 98 11.25 2.12 6.44
N SER A 99 10.58 2.63 7.46
CA SER A 99 9.63 3.72 7.29
C SER A 99 10.39 5.05 7.27
N LEU A 100 9.91 5.98 6.45
CA LEU A 100 10.46 7.31 6.22
C LEU A 100 9.36 8.35 6.47
N GLY A 101 9.74 9.52 7.00
CA GLY A 101 8.84 10.67 7.18
C GLY A 101 8.12 10.71 8.54
N TRP A 102 8.28 9.68 9.36
CA TRP A 102 7.79 9.64 10.75
C TRP A 102 8.58 10.55 11.69
N ASP A 103 9.82 10.86 11.34
CA ASP A 103 10.74 11.74 12.03
C ASP A 103 10.42 13.23 11.88
N TYR A 104 9.58 13.59 10.90
CA TYR A 104 9.19 14.98 10.58
C TYR A 104 7.70 15.29 10.76
N MET A 105 6.86 14.29 11.09
CA MET A 105 5.42 14.47 11.33
C MET A 105 5.14 14.39 12.82
N ASP A 106 4.23 15.23 13.33
CA ASP A 106 3.64 15.01 14.65
C ASP A 106 3.05 13.59 14.66
N GLY A 107 3.34 12.82 15.71
CA GLY A 107 2.91 11.43 15.83
C GLY A 107 1.39 11.29 15.65
N PRO A 108 0.91 10.09 15.29
CA PRO A 108 -0.50 9.91 14.94
C PRO A 108 -1.39 10.22 16.14
N VAL A 109 -2.36 11.12 15.95
CA VAL A 109 -3.26 11.61 17.00
C VAL A 109 -4.63 10.92 16.96
N ASP A 110 -4.99 10.34 15.82
CA ASP A 110 -6.27 9.66 15.58
C ASP A 110 -6.04 8.26 15.01
N ALA A 111 -6.48 7.22 15.70
CA ALA A 111 -6.30 5.85 15.24
C ALA A 111 -6.88 5.60 13.82
N CYS A 112 -7.92 6.33 13.44
CA CYS A 112 -8.60 6.13 12.15
C CYS A 112 -8.37 7.28 11.16
N GLY A 113 -7.47 8.22 11.47
CA GLY A 113 -7.13 9.32 10.57
C GLY A 113 -6.45 8.84 9.28
N GLU A 114 -6.34 9.75 8.31
CA GLU A 114 -5.54 9.52 7.10
C GLU A 114 -4.07 9.74 7.38
N TYR A 115 -3.25 8.77 7.00
CA TYR A 115 -1.81 8.83 7.18
C TYR A 115 -1.07 8.56 5.87
N ALA A 116 -0.14 9.47 5.56
CA ALA A 116 0.83 9.30 4.50
C ALA A 116 2.16 8.83 5.11
N VAL A 117 2.59 7.62 4.79
CA VAL A 117 3.86 7.05 5.25
C VAL A 117 4.64 6.60 4.03
N SER A 118 5.91 7.00 3.92
CA SER A 118 6.77 6.44 2.88
C SER A 118 7.48 5.21 3.44
N ILE A 119 7.34 4.06 2.79
CA ILE A 119 8.11 2.86 3.14
C ILE A 119 9.18 2.66 2.09
N GLU A 120 10.42 2.52 2.52
CA GLU A 120 11.48 2.04 1.66
C GLU A 120 11.72 0.55 1.90
N PHE A 121 11.46 -0.28 0.88
CA PHE A 121 11.84 -1.69 0.91
C PHE A 121 13.24 -1.87 0.33
N ILE A 122 14.05 -2.72 0.96
CA ILE A 122 15.47 -2.88 0.67
C ILE A 122 15.75 -4.36 0.37
N ASP A 123 16.34 -4.62 -0.80
CA ASP A 123 16.96 -5.89 -1.14
C ASP A 123 18.45 -5.79 -0.82
N SER A 124 18.86 -6.45 0.26
CA SER A 124 20.24 -6.39 0.75
C SER A 124 21.24 -7.16 -0.12
N ALA A 125 20.76 -8.06 -0.99
CA ALA A 125 21.61 -8.80 -1.90
C ALA A 125 22.01 -7.96 -3.12
N ASP A 126 21.05 -7.19 -3.66
CA ASP A 126 21.23 -6.39 -4.89
C ASP A 126 21.35 -4.88 -4.64
N GLY A 127 21.25 -4.42 -3.38
CA GLY A 127 21.35 -3.01 -3.00
C GLY A 127 20.22 -2.12 -3.53
N ARG A 128 19.08 -2.71 -3.91
CA ARG A 128 17.93 -1.98 -4.47
C ARG A 128 17.05 -1.46 -3.34
N SER A 129 16.61 -0.20 -3.46
CA SER A 129 15.68 0.43 -2.52
C SER A 129 14.45 0.97 -3.25
N ILE A 130 13.27 0.96 -2.61
CA ILE A 130 11.98 1.26 -3.26
C ILE A 130 11.15 2.12 -2.32
N PRO A 131 11.09 3.45 -2.51
CA PRO A 131 10.17 4.31 -1.77
C PRO A 131 8.74 4.08 -2.27
N SER A 132 7.84 3.86 -1.32
CA SER A 132 6.42 3.65 -1.54
C SER A 132 5.66 4.62 -0.66
N PRO A 133 5.14 5.73 -1.19
CA PRO A 133 4.16 6.54 -0.48
C PRO A 133 2.87 5.74 -0.28
N PHE A 134 2.62 5.38 0.96
CA PHE A 134 1.41 4.72 1.39
C PHE A 134 0.44 5.79 1.91
N ALA A 135 -0.74 5.88 1.31
CA ALA A 135 -1.87 6.59 1.87
C ALA A 135 -2.83 5.54 2.43
N SER A 136 -2.93 5.46 3.75
CA SER A 136 -4.00 4.72 4.41
C SER A 136 -5.19 5.66 4.49
N THR A 137 -6.10 5.56 3.53
CA THR A 137 -7.41 6.21 3.64
C THR A 137 -8.32 5.29 4.44
N THR A 138 -8.62 5.68 5.67
CA THR A 138 -9.62 5.01 6.52
C THR A 138 -10.72 6.05 6.78
N ASP A 139 -11.45 6.42 5.73
CA ASP A 139 -12.49 7.45 5.87
C ASP A 139 -13.71 6.90 6.63
N VAL A 140 -14.39 7.82 7.31
CA VAL A 140 -15.48 7.68 8.29
C VAL A 140 -16.81 7.33 7.64
#